data_AF-A0A949PA15-F1
#
_entry.id   AF-A0A949PA15-F1
#
_cell.length_a   1.000
_cell.length_b   1.000
_cell.length_c   1.000
_cell.angle_alpha   90.00
_cell.angle_beta   90.00
_cell.angle_gamma   90.00
#
_symmetry.space_group_name_H-M   'P 1'
#
loop_
_entity.id
_entity.type
_entity.pdbx_description
1 polymer ?
#
loop_
_entity_poly.entity_id
_entity_poly.type
_entity_poly.pdbx_seq_one_letter_code
_entity_poly.pdbx_strand_id
1 'polypeptide(L)'
;MATAAPTRATPESADVRAQISRVPYLPGLDGMRAIAVVAVMVYHANSSWLPGGFLGVEMFFVISGYLITLLLIAERERNYKISLGQFWLRRARRLLPALFLMMALVTVWTAIFESDALGQLRGDVFAGFFYISNWYQIWVGLGYTSAGDFAPLRHLWSLAVEEQFYLLWPVVMMFVLGRRGTRRVADVSRWVFVAAIAITVLVALTYYSGPIGEPNVTPNAYWWLGDRPISKIDVLYLSTPTRLGGILLGSAFAMVWRPFAIGRSPLRSKGRLFDVAALGGLVLFGWMCWNVYLVCPREPTHSCSVVVSSCSVSPR
;
A
#
# COMPACT_ATOMS: atom_id res chain seq x y z
N MET A 1 -20.14 40.56 39.32
CA MET A 1 -19.64 39.99 38.05
C MET A 1 -18.24 39.45 38.33
N ALA A 2 -18.13 38.19 38.76
CA ALA A 2 -16.85 37.58 39.13
C ALA A 2 -16.29 36.80 37.92
N THR A 3 -15.20 37.31 37.35
CA THR A 3 -14.45 36.68 36.27
C THR A 3 -13.71 35.46 36.80
N ALA A 4 -14.15 34.27 36.39
CA ALA A 4 -13.46 33.02 36.69
C ALA A 4 -12.09 32.99 35.98
N ALA A 5 -11.01 32.91 36.75
CA ALA A 5 -9.66 32.75 36.22
C ALA A 5 -9.51 31.38 35.52
N PRO A 6 -8.77 31.29 34.40
CA PRO A 6 -8.54 30.03 33.71
C PRO A 6 -7.69 29.12 34.59
N THR A 7 -8.22 27.95 34.93
CA THR A 7 -7.54 26.92 35.72
C THR A 7 -6.27 26.49 34.98
N ARG A 8 -5.09 26.88 35.47
CA ARG A 8 -3.81 26.41 34.93
C ARG A 8 -3.71 24.90 35.18
N ALA A 9 -3.55 24.13 34.10
CA ALA A 9 -3.28 22.70 34.17
C ALA A 9 -2.01 22.46 35.01
N THR A 10 -2.08 21.56 35.98
CA THR A 10 -0.94 21.19 36.83
C THR A 10 0.16 20.53 35.99
N PRO A 11 1.45 20.69 36.34
CA PRO A 11 2.57 20.13 35.58
C PRO A 11 2.46 18.61 35.40
N GLU A 12 1.89 17.90 36.36
CA GLU A 12 1.59 16.47 36.29
C GLU A 12 0.58 16.11 35.18
N SER A 13 -0.48 16.93 35.00
CA SER A 13 -1.46 16.72 33.92
C SER A 13 -0.90 17.03 32.54
N ALA A 14 0.08 17.94 32.46
CA ALA A 14 0.80 18.27 31.23
C ALA A 14 1.79 17.16 30.84
N ASP A 15 2.47 16.56 31.82
CA ASP A 15 3.42 15.47 31.60
C ASP A 15 2.72 14.16 31.24
N VAL A 16 1.57 13.87 31.88
CA VAL A 16 0.68 12.78 31.47
C VAL A 16 0.13 13.00 30.06
N ARG A 17 -0.25 14.24 29.67
CA ARG A 17 -0.62 14.57 28.28
C ARG A 17 0.55 14.44 27.30
N ALA A 18 1.77 14.78 27.72
CA ALA A 18 2.98 14.63 26.92
C ALA A 18 3.35 13.15 26.70
N GLN A 19 3.12 12.29 27.69
CA GLN A 19 3.29 10.84 27.59
C GLN A 19 2.19 10.16 26.74
N ILE A 20 0.94 10.66 26.78
CA ILE A 20 -0.18 10.15 25.96
C ILE A 20 0.02 10.44 24.45
N SER A 21 0.88 11.39 24.09
CA SER A 21 0.93 12.00 22.76
C SER A 21 2.14 11.64 21.89
N ARG A 22 2.96 10.66 22.30
CA ARG A 22 3.92 10.02 21.41
C ARG A 22 3.31 8.71 20.93
N VAL A 23 3.20 8.51 19.62
CA VAL A 23 3.03 7.17 19.07
C VAL A 23 4.29 6.38 19.44
N PRO A 24 4.23 5.43 20.38
CA PRO A 24 5.33 4.55 20.71
C PRO A 24 5.73 3.78 19.48
N TYR A 25 7.01 3.49 19.42
CA TYR A 25 7.55 2.60 18.42
C TYR A 25 6.86 1.22 18.54
N LEU A 26 6.30 0.74 17.43
CA LEU A 26 5.55 -0.52 17.35
C LEU A 26 6.37 -1.52 16.53
N PRO A 27 7.34 -2.21 17.14
CA PRO A 27 8.28 -3.08 16.42
C PRO A 27 7.57 -4.21 15.66
N GLY A 28 6.42 -4.69 16.14
CA GLY A 28 5.62 -5.68 15.44
C GLY A 28 5.15 -5.23 14.05
N LEU A 29 4.83 -3.94 13.87
CA LEU A 29 4.42 -3.42 12.56
C LEU A 29 5.60 -3.36 11.57
N ASP A 30 6.80 -3.06 12.06
CA ASP A 30 8.01 -3.10 11.23
C ASP A 30 8.38 -4.55 10.85
N GLY A 31 8.24 -5.50 11.78
CA GLY A 31 8.41 -6.93 11.49
C GLY A 31 7.42 -7.43 10.42
N MET A 32 6.15 -7.02 10.53
CA MET A 32 5.14 -7.33 9.51
C MET A 32 5.47 -6.72 8.14
N ARG A 33 6.00 -5.49 8.10
CA ARG A 33 6.49 -4.89 6.85
C ARG A 33 7.70 -5.63 6.29
N ALA A 34 8.61 -6.09 7.13
CA ALA A 34 9.76 -6.88 6.70
C ALA A 34 9.30 -8.21 6.06
N ILE A 35 8.36 -8.93 6.70
CA ILE A 35 7.75 -10.15 6.13
C ILE A 35 7.12 -9.86 4.77
N ALA A 36 6.34 -8.78 4.67
CA ALA A 36 5.71 -8.36 3.42
C ALA A 36 6.74 -8.09 2.29
N VAL A 37 7.81 -7.36 2.59
CA VAL A 37 8.88 -7.07 1.61
C VAL A 37 9.62 -8.34 1.21
N VAL A 38 9.96 -9.22 2.16
CA VAL A 38 10.63 -10.49 1.87
C VAL A 38 9.77 -11.37 0.95
N ALA A 39 8.46 -11.48 1.21
CA ALA A 39 7.56 -12.23 0.34
C ALA A 39 7.58 -11.71 -1.11
N VAL A 40 7.59 -10.38 -1.28
CA VAL A 40 7.68 -9.74 -2.61
C VAL A 40 9.04 -9.99 -3.27
N MET A 41 10.13 -9.94 -2.51
CA MET A 41 11.47 -10.24 -3.02
C MET A 41 11.58 -11.69 -3.50
N VAL A 42 11.06 -12.65 -2.71
CA VAL A 42 11.05 -14.08 -3.08
C VAL A 42 10.24 -14.29 -4.36
N TYR A 43 9.07 -13.66 -4.50
CA TYR A 43 8.25 -13.73 -5.71
C TYR A 43 8.99 -13.23 -6.96
N HIS A 44 9.76 -12.14 -6.86
CA HIS A 44 10.52 -11.62 -8.00
C HIS A 44 11.83 -12.37 -8.26
N ALA A 45 12.43 -12.96 -7.23
CA ALA A 45 13.60 -13.82 -7.40
C ALA A 45 13.22 -15.09 -8.18
N ASN A 46 12.11 -15.71 -7.81
CA ASN A 46 11.51 -16.80 -8.56
C ASN A 46 10.04 -16.96 -8.15
N SER A 47 9.12 -16.70 -9.08
CA SER A 47 7.68 -16.77 -8.84
C SER A 47 7.20 -18.19 -8.51
N SER A 48 7.97 -19.24 -8.81
CA SER A 48 7.63 -20.61 -8.40
C SER A 48 7.87 -20.88 -6.92
N TRP A 49 8.77 -20.14 -6.25
CA TRP A 49 9.09 -20.38 -4.84
C TRP A 49 8.00 -19.87 -3.91
N LEU A 50 7.37 -18.75 -4.27
CA LEU A 50 6.27 -18.16 -3.51
C LEU A 50 5.32 -17.44 -4.48
N PRO A 51 4.43 -18.17 -5.17
CA PRO A 51 3.61 -17.63 -6.25
C PRO A 51 2.68 -16.49 -5.81
N GLY A 52 2.30 -16.50 -4.53
CA GLY A 52 1.46 -15.48 -3.90
C GLY A 52 2.27 -14.44 -3.12
N GLY A 53 3.60 -14.38 -3.28
CA GLY A 53 4.43 -13.40 -2.57
C GLY A 53 4.10 -11.95 -2.92
N PHE A 54 3.48 -11.70 -4.07
CA PHE A 54 2.93 -10.40 -4.45
C PHE A 54 1.87 -9.86 -3.45
N LEU A 55 1.20 -10.74 -2.69
CA LEU A 55 0.27 -10.36 -1.62
C LEU A 55 0.95 -9.55 -0.51
N GLY A 56 2.28 -9.66 -0.38
CA GLY A 56 3.06 -8.80 0.50
C GLY A 56 2.89 -7.31 0.21
N VAL A 57 2.64 -6.93 -1.05
CA VAL A 57 2.38 -5.53 -1.40
C VAL A 57 1.09 -5.02 -0.76
N GLU A 58 0.03 -5.84 -0.77
CA GLU A 58 -1.26 -5.48 -0.17
C GLU A 58 -1.12 -5.34 1.35
N MET A 59 -0.42 -6.28 1.99
CA MET A 59 -0.10 -6.22 3.41
C MET A 59 0.69 -4.95 3.76
N PHE A 60 1.69 -4.58 2.94
CA PHE A 60 2.46 -3.35 3.12
C PHE A 60 1.56 -2.11 3.06
N PHE A 61 0.65 -2.04 2.08
CA PHE A 61 -0.29 -0.92 1.96
C PHE A 61 -1.26 -0.81 3.14
N VAL A 62 -1.80 -1.93 3.64
CA VAL A 62 -2.63 -1.95 4.86
C VAL A 62 -1.85 -1.38 6.04
N ILE A 63 -0.59 -1.79 6.24
CA ILE A 63 0.23 -1.29 7.35
C ILE A 63 0.55 0.20 7.17
N SER A 64 0.86 0.64 5.94
CA SER A 64 1.11 2.05 5.64
C SER A 64 -0.11 2.91 5.93
N GLY A 65 -1.31 2.52 5.46
CA GLY A 65 -2.56 3.22 5.76
C GLY A 65 -2.84 3.31 7.27
N TYR A 66 -2.59 2.23 8.00
CA TYR A 66 -2.71 2.19 9.46
C TYR A 66 -1.77 3.21 10.12
N LEU A 67 -0.48 3.17 9.80
CA LEU A 67 0.54 4.04 10.41
C LEU A 67 0.32 5.51 10.09
N ILE A 68 0.02 5.84 8.82
CA ILE A 68 -0.22 7.22 8.38
C ILE A 68 -1.43 7.79 9.14
N THR A 69 -2.52 7.02 9.22
CA THR A 69 -3.74 7.43 9.93
C THR A 69 -3.52 7.55 11.43
N LEU A 70 -2.78 6.62 12.04
CA LEU A 70 -2.44 6.66 13.46
C LEU A 70 -1.62 7.92 13.78
N LEU A 71 -0.64 8.28 12.95
CA LEU A 71 0.16 9.50 13.12
C LEU A 71 -0.69 10.77 13.03
N LEU A 72 -1.65 10.84 12.10
CA LEU A 72 -2.55 11.99 11.97
C LEU A 72 -3.48 12.14 13.17
N ILE A 73 -4.05 11.04 13.65
CA ILE A 73 -4.91 11.02 14.84
C ILE A 73 -4.10 11.48 16.06
N ALA A 74 -2.90 10.92 16.26
CA ALA A 74 -2.03 11.29 17.39
C ALA A 74 -1.59 12.76 17.33
N GLU A 75 -1.26 13.28 16.14
CA GLU A 75 -0.92 14.69 15.96
C GLU A 75 -2.10 15.60 16.32
N ARG A 76 -3.31 15.26 15.86
CA ARG A 76 -4.53 16.00 16.19
C ARG A 76 -4.81 15.97 17.69
N GLU A 77 -4.67 14.82 18.34
CA GLU A 77 -4.89 14.69 19.78
C GLU A 77 -3.89 15.52 20.60
N ARG A 78 -2.66 15.65 20.11
CA ARG A 78 -1.61 16.44 20.74
C ARG A 78 -1.79 17.94 20.55
N ASN A 79 -2.08 18.37 19.32
CA ASN A 79 -2.00 19.78 18.93
C ASN A 79 -3.38 20.43 18.71
N TYR A 80 -4.48 19.67 18.86
CA TYR A 80 -5.85 20.03 18.47
C TYR A 80 -6.05 20.41 16.99
N LYS A 81 -4.99 20.29 16.19
CA LYS A 81 -4.95 20.57 14.75
C LYS A 81 -3.94 19.67 14.06
N ILE A 82 -4.13 19.46 12.77
CA ILE A 82 -3.17 18.75 11.91
C ILE A 82 -2.31 19.81 11.22
N SER A 83 -0.98 19.79 11.43
CA SER A 83 -0.07 20.68 10.72
C SER A 83 0.44 19.99 9.46
N LEU A 84 -0.23 20.24 8.32
CA LEU A 84 0.12 19.61 7.03
C LEU A 84 1.59 19.77 6.67
N GLY A 85 2.11 20.99 6.75
CA GLY A 85 3.51 21.28 6.43
C GLY A 85 4.48 20.48 7.30
N GLN A 86 4.25 20.41 8.61
CA GLN A 86 5.11 19.62 9.49
C GLN A 86 4.96 18.10 9.25
N PHE A 87 3.75 17.65 8.94
CA PHE A 87 3.46 16.25 8.64
C PHE A 87 4.18 15.76 7.38
N TRP A 88 4.12 16.55 6.31
CA TRP A 88 4.83 16.28 5.05
C TRP A 88 6.34 16.41 5.21
N LEU A 89 6.81 17.44 5.92
CA LEU A 89 8.24 17.69 6.10
C LEU A 89 8.94 16.58 6.91
N ARG A 90 8.28 15.99 7.91
CA ARG A 90 8.84 14.84 8.65
C ARG A 90 9.07 13.63 7.76
N ARG A 91 8.15 13.35 6.83
CA ARG A 91 8.32 12.25 5.87
C ARG A 91 9.36 12.58 4.81
N ALA A 92 9.32 13.80 4.28
CA ALA A 92 10.27 14.26 3.28
C ALA A 92 11.73 14.11 3.76
N ARG A 93 12.04 14.53 5.00
CA ARG A 93 13.38 14.37 5.59
C ARG A 93 13.81 12.92 5.79
N ARG A 94 12.85 12.01 5.96
CA ARG A 94 13.12 10.58 6.15
C ARG A 94 13.30 9.84 4.83
N LEU A 95 12.53 10.21 3.79
CA LEU A 95 12.42 9.45 2.55
C LEU A 95 13.23 10.04 1.39
N LEU A 96 13.14 11.36 1.16
CA LEU A 96 13.71 11.98 -0.05
C LEU A 96 15.23 11.83 -0.17
N PRO A 97 16.04 11.98 0.90
CA PRO A 97 17.49 11.83 0.77
C PRO A 97 17.89 10.43 0.27
N ALA A 98 17.29 9.39 0.84
CA ALA A 98 17.57 8.01 0.46
C ALA A 98 17.04 7.69 -0.95
N LEU A 99 15.84 8.17 -1.31
CA LEU A 99 15.24 7.98 -2.62
C LEU A 99 16.11 8.61 -3.73
N PHE A 100 16.46 9.88 -3.59
CA PHE A 100 17.23 10.58 -4.62
C PHE A 100 18.66 10.09 -4.73
N LEU A 101 19.29 9.71 -3.60
CA LEU A 101 20.59 9.06 -3.63
C LEU A 101 20.53 7.73 -4.38
N MET A 102 19.54 6.88 -4.09
CA MET A 102 19.35 5.61 -4.79
C MET A 102 19.12 5.83 -6.29
N MET A 103 18.23 6.76 -6.67
CA MET A 103 17.97 7.08 -8.08
C MET A 103 19.22 7.58 -8.80
N ALA A 104 20.02 8.42 -8.15
CA ALA A 104 21.28 8.91 -8.71
C ALA A 104 22.29 7.77 -8.90
N LEU A 105 22.46 6.90 -7.90
CA LEU A 105 23.36 5.75 -7.98
C LEU A 105 22.94 4.76 -9.06
N VAL A 106 21.65 4.44 -9.16
CA VAL A 106 21.11 3.59 -10.23
C VAL A 106 21.33 4.24 -11.59
N THR A 107 21.13 5.54 -11.72
CA THR A 107 21.36 6.26 -12.98
C THR A 107 22.82 6.24 -13.40
N VAL A 108 23.75 6.46 -12.47
CA VAL A 108 25.19 6.38 -12.73
C VAL A 108 25.58 4.94 -13.10
N TRP A 109 25.08 3.95 -12.35
CA TRP A 109 25.35 2.55 -12.63
C TRP A 109 24.87 2.15 -14.03
N THR A 110 23.63 2.48 -14.39
CA THR A 110 23.08 2.20 -15.72
C THR A 110 23.86 2.94 -16.80
N ALA A 111 24.31 4.17 -16.55
CA ALA A 111 25.11 4.90 -17.52
C ALA A 111 26.47 4.26 -17.81
N ILE A 112 27.05 3.56 -16.83
CA ILE A 112 28.36 2.90 -16.96
C ILE A 112 28.22 1.49 -17.55
N PHE A 113 27.23 0.73 -17.12
CA PHE A 113 27.13 -0.72 -17.40
C PHE A 113 26.03 -1.09 -18.40
N GLU A 114 24.99 -0.28 -18.55
CA GLU A 114 23.79 -0.57 -19.33
C GLU A 114 23.35 0.66 -20.14
N SER A 115 24.27 1.25 -20.90
CA SER A 115 24.08 2.54 -21.58
C SER A 115 22.89 2.55 -22.54
N ASP A 116 22.56 1.41 -23.14
CA ASP A 116 21.45 1.26 -24.07
C ASP A 116 20.08 1.41 -23.37
N ALA A 117 20.01 1.09 -22.07
CA ALA A 117 18.80 1.23 -21.27
C ALA A 117 18.55 2.66 -20.77
N LEU A 118 19.49 3.59 -20.97
CA LEU A 118 19.35 4.98 -20.50
C LEU A 118 18.11 5.68 -21.06
N GLY A 119 17.73 5.39 -22.32
CA GLY A 119 16.54 5.97 -22.93
C GLY A 119 15.26 5.64 -22.14
N GLN A 120 15.12 4.38 -21.72
CA GLN A 120 13.99 3.91 -20.92
C GLN A 120 14.08 4.46 -19.49
N LEU A 121 15.27 4.39 -18.88
CA LEU A 121 15.51 4.85 -17.52
C LEU A 121 15.15 6.33 -17.31
N ARG A 122 15.35 7.18 -18.31
CA ARG A 122 14.99 8.62 -18.23
C ARG A 122 13.53 8.83 -17.86
N GLY A 123 12.63 8.04 -18.44
CA GLY A 123 11.21 8.11 -18.14
C GLY A 123 10.89 7.61 -16.73
N ASP A 124 11.54 6.52 -16.30
CA ASP A 124 11.39 5.98 -14.95
C ASP A 124 11.92 6.94 -13.87
N VAL A 125 13.04 7.61 -14.12
CA VAL A 125 13.61 8.62 -13.23
C VAL A 125 12.67 9.81 -13.10
N PHE A 126 12.14 10.31 -14.23
CA PHE A 126 11.16 11.39 -14.23
C PHE A 126 9.91 10.99 -13.44
N ALA A 127 9.37 9.80 -13.72
CA ALA A 127 8.17 9.32 -13.07
C ALA A 127 8.39 9.03 -11.57
N GLY A 128 9.56 8.52 -11.19
CA GLY A 128 9.96 8.33 -9.80
C GLY A 128 10.10 9.64 -9.04
N PHE A 129 10.69 10.66 -9.65
CA PHE A 129 10.88 11.98 -9.04
C PHE A 129 9.55 12.65 -8.67
N PHE A 130 8.55 12.54 -9.55
CA PHE A 130 7.22 13.12 -9.35
C PHE A 130 6.23 12.18 -8.65
N TYR A 131 6.66 10.99 -8.21
CA TYR A 131 5.79 9.96 -7.62
C TYR A 131 4.60 9.60 -8.53
N ILE A 132 4.87 9.42 -9.83
CA ILE A 132 3.90 8.99 -10.85
C ILE A 132 4.35 7.72 -11.58
N SER A 133 5.36 7.02 -11.07
CA SER A 133 5.92 5.77 -11.63
C SER A 133 4.85 4.70 -11.90
N ASN A 134 3.83 4.61 -11.05
CA ASN A 134 2.74 3.67 -11.24
C ASN A 134 1.90 3.98 -12.49
N TRP A 135 1.60 5.25 -12.75
CA TRP A 135 0.89 5.68 -13.95
C TRP A 135 1.76 5.62 -15.19
N TYR A 136 3.04 5.96 -15.05
CA TYR A 136 4.01 5.84 -16.14
C TYR A 136 4.13 4.39 -16.62
N GLN A 137 4.29 3.43 -15.71
CA GLN A 137 4.37 2.01 -16.04
C GLN A 137 3.12 1.48 -16.74
N ILE A 138 1.92 1.89 -16.29
CA ILE A 138 0.66 1.58 -16.98
C ILE A 138 0.68 2.13 -18.42
N TRP A 139 1.19 3.35 -18.60
CA TRP A 139 1.21 4.03 -19.89
C TRP A 139 2.20 3.43 -20.89
N VAL A 140 3.38 3.01 -20.43
CA VAL A 140 4.42 2.43 -21.29
C VAL A 140 4.34 0.91 -21.43
N GLY A 141 3.41 0.26 -20.73
CA GLY A 141 3.22 -1.20 -20.80
C GLY A 141 4.29 -2.01 -20.06
N LEU A 142 5.07 -1.39 -19.17
CA LEU A 142 6.08 -2.06 -18.34
C LEU A 142 5.46 -2.55 -17.02
N GLY A 143 4.42 -3.38 -17.17
CA GLY A 143 3.60 -3.91 -16.10
C GLY A 143 4.36 -4.69 -15.02
N TYR A 144 3.67 -5.01 -13.91
CA TYR A 144 4.28 -5.75 -12.79
C TYR A 144 4.71 -7.17 -13.18
N THR A 145 4.07 -7.75 -14.20
CA THR A 145 4.35 -9.10 -14.71
C THR A 145 5.29 -9.14 -15.91
N SER A 146 5.83 -8.00 -16.38
CA SER A 146 6.77 -8.00 -17.51
C SER A 146 8.15 -8.51 -17.07
N ALA A 147 8.29 -9.84 -17.08
CA ALA A 147 9.52 -10.53 -16.76
C ALA A 147 10.50 -10.42 -17.94
N GLY A 148 11.70 -9.90 -17.69
CA GLY A 148 12.78 -9.86 -18.67
C GLY A 148 13.31 -8.47 -19.04
N ASP A 149 12.53 -7.40 -18.82
CA ASP A 149 13.01 -6.05 -19.10
C ASP A 149 13.91 -5.54 -17.97
N PHE A 150 15.04 -4.92 -18.34
CA PHE A 150 15.90 -4.22 -17.40
C PHE A 150 15.23 -2.89 -16.96
N ALA A 151 14.44 -2.96 -15.88
CA ALA A 151 13.72 -1.82 -15.31
C ALA A 151 14.06 -1.62 -13.82
N PRO A 152 15.24 -1.07 -13.50
CA PRO A 152 15.78 -1.04 -12.13
C PRO A 152 14.96 -0.18 -11.16
N LEU A 153 14.15 0.76 -11.68
CA LEU A 153 13.29 1.63 -10.88
C LEU A 153 11.83 1.16 -10.86
N ARG A 154 11.51 -0.03 -11.38
CA ARG A 154 10.14 -0.56 -11.46
C ARG A 154 9.44 -0.52 -10.11
N HIS A 155 10.11 -0.88 -9.02
CA HIS A 155 9.50 -0.96 -7.69
C HIS A 155 9.07 0.39 -7.09
N LEU A 156 9.44 1.54 -7.69
CA LEU A 156 9.01 2.85 -7.23
C LEU A 156 7.49 3.08 -7.34
N TRP A 157 6.76 2.24 -8.08
CA TRP A 157 5.31 2.37 -8.25
C TRP A 157 4.57 2.29 -6.90
N SER A 158 4.99 1.41 -5.99
CA SER A 158 4.31 1.23 -4.71
C SER A 158 4.57 2.41 -3.78
N LEU A 159 5.79 2.96 -3.85
CA LEU A 159 6.15 4.19 -3.15
C LEU A 159 5.36 5.40 -3.68
N ALA A 160 5.15 5.50 -4.99
CA ALA A 160 4.31 6.52 -5.61
C ALA A 160 2.87 6.49 -5.10
N VAL A 161 2.26 5.31 -5.07
CA VAL A 161 0.91 5.12 -4.50
C VAL A 161 0.86 5.55 -3.04
N GLU A 162 1.84 5.16 -2.22
CA GLU A 162 1.89 5.55 -0.81
C GLU A 162 2.06 7.07 -0.63
N GLU A 163 2.91 7.71 -1.43
CA GLU A 163 3.14 9.16 -1.33
C GLU A 163 1.92 9.98 -1.79
N GLN A 164 1.25 9.55 -2.86
CA GLN A 164 -0.02 10.16 -3.30
C GLN A 164 -1.07 10.11 -2.19
N PHE A 165 -1.19 8.98 -1.50
CA PHE A 165 -2.05 8.87 -0.33
C PHE A 165 -1.56 9.75 0.83
N TYR A 166 -0.26 9.78 1.11
CA TYR A 166 0.32 10.60 2.18
C TYR A 166 0.14 12.10 1.97
N LEU A 167 0.09 12.54 0.72
CA LEU A 167 -0.20 13.93 0.35
C LEU A 167 -1.68 14.27 0.56
N LEU A 168 -2.59 13.41 0.07
CA LEU A 168 -4.02 13.69 0.07
C LEU A 168 -4.71 13.41 1.41
N TRP A 169 -4.35 12.32 2.08
CA TRP A 169 -5.05 11.83 3.27
C TRP A 169 -5.05 12.81 4.46
N PRO A 170 -3.96 13.52 4.78
CA PRO A 170 -3.97 14.53 5.83
C PRO A 170 -4.96 15.67 5.56
N VAL A 171 -5.16 16.04 4.30
CA VAL A 171 -6.14 17.05 3.88
C VAL A 171 -7.56 16.54 4.12
N VAL A 172 -7.87 15.32 3.66
CA VAL A 172 -9.15 14.65 3.91
C VAL A 172 -9.44 14.57 5.41
N MET A 173 -8.47 14.10 6.18
CA MET A 173 -8.56 13.96 7.62
C MET A 173 -8.71 15.30 8.34
N MET A 174 -8.09 16.37 7.86
CA MET A 174 -8.29 17.71 8.39
C MET A 174 -9.75 18.16 8.23
N PHE A 175 -10.37 17.97 7.07
CA PHE A 175 -11.77 18.34 6.87
C PHE A 175 -12.73 17.46 7.68
N VAL A 176 -12.45 16.17 7.72
CA VAL A 176 -13.29 15.18 8.41
C VAL A 176 -13.22 15.32 9.93
N LEU A 177 -12.02 15.56 10.48
CA LEU A 177 -11.75 15.65 11.91
C LEU A 177 -11.72 17.09 12.44
N GLY A 178 -11.77 18.13 11.60
CA GLY A 178 -11.35 19.50 11.95
C GLY A 178 -11.95 20.11 13.22
N ARG A 179 -13.23 19.87 13.56
CA ARG A 179 -13.87 20.55 14.71
C ARG A 179 -14.77 19.70 15.62
N ARG A 180 -14.92 18.39 15.36
CA ARG A 180 -15.94 17.57 16.07
C ARG A 180 -15.33 16.34 16.77
N GLY A 181 -16.01 15.90 17.84
CA GLY A 181 -15.54 14.91 18.82
C GLY A 181 -15.37 13.48 18.30
N THR A 182 -14.99 12.58 19.21
CA THR A 182 -14.57 11.20 18.96
C THR A 182 -15.61 10.32 18.26
N ARG A 183 -16.92 10.57 18.45
CA ARG A 183 -18.01 9.81 17.77
C ARG A 183 -17.92 9.85 16.25
N ARG A 184 -17.47 10.97 15.67
CA ARG A 184 -17.32 11.10 14.21
C ARG A 184 -16.22 10.21 13.64
N VAL A 185 -15.22 9.85 14.45
CA VAL A 185 -14.10 9.01 13.99
C VAL A 185 -14.55 7.58 13.71
N ALA A 186 -15.46 7.04 14.53
CA ALA A 186 -16.04 5.72 14.32
C ALA A 186 -16.91 5.68 13.05
N ASP A 187 -17.72 6.71 12.80
CA ASP A 187 -18.54 6.77 11.57
C ASP A 187 -17.68 6.93 10.32
N VAL A 188 -16.61 7.72 10.39
CA VAL A 188 -15.65 7.86 9.29
C VAL A 188 -14.96 6.53 9.02
N SER A 189 -14.52 5.83 10.06
CA SER A 189 -13.93 4.49 9.93
C SER A 189 -14.86 3.53 9.19
N ARG A 190 -16.17 3.53 9.54
CA ARG A 190 -17.17 2.71 8.84
C ARG A 190 -17.24 3.03 7.35
N TRP A 191 -17.32 4.31 6.98
CA TRP A 191 -17.38 4.71 5.57
C TRP A 191 -16.10 4.41 4.81
N VAL A 192 -14.93 4.60 5.45
CA VAL A 192 -13.62 4.27 4.88
C VAL A 192 -13.50 2.75 4.67
N PHE A 193 -13.99 1.94 5.62
CA PHE A 193 -14.05 0.49 5.49
C PHE A 193 -14.98 0.07 4.35
N VAL A 194 -16.19 0.63 4.25
CA VAL A 194 -17.12 0.36 3.15
C VAL A 194 -16.49 0.73 1.80
N ALA A 195 -15.80 1.87 1.71
CA ALA A 195 -15.08 2.26 0.50
C ALA A 195 -13.97 1.27 0.14
N ALA A 196 -13.19 0.78 1.11
CA ALA A 196 -12.17 -0.23 0.89
C ALA A 196 -12.75 -1.54 0.33
N ILE A 197 -13.87 -2.01 0.89
CA ILE A 197 -14.57 -3.20 0.42
C ILE A 197 -15.16 -2.97 -0.99
N ALA A 198 -15.76 -1.81 -1.24
CA ALA A 198 -16.31 -1.47 -2.55
C ALA A 198 -15.23 -1.45 -3.65
N ILE A 199 -14.05 -0.89 -3.35
CA ILE A 199 -12.90 -0.94 -4.26
C ILE A 199 -12.48 -2.39 -4.52
N THR A 200 -12.38 -3.22 -3.48
CA THR A 200 -11.99 -4.63 -3.61
C THR A 200 -12.97 -5.40 -4.49
N VAL A 201 -14.27 -5.20 -4.27
CA VAL A 201 -15.34 -5.81 -5.08
C VAL A 201 -15.27 -5.31 -6.53
N LEU A 202 -15.08 -4.01 -6.75
CA LEU A 202 -14.94 -3.46 -8.10
C LEU A 202 -13.74 -4.05 -8.84
N VAL A 203 -12.59 -4.17 -8.17
CA VAL A 203 -11.38 -4.83 -8.73
C VAL A 203 -11.70 -6.28 -9.08
N ALA A 204 -12.35 -7.03 -8.19
CA ALA A 204 -12.73 -8.42 -8.46
C ALA A 204 -13.70 -8.56 -9.64
N LEU A 205 -14.69 -7.66 -9.77
CA LEU A 205 -15.67 -7.68 -10.86
C LEU A 205 -15.08 -7.26 -12.21
N THR A 206 -14.03 -6.45 -12.22
CA THR A 206 -13.37 -5.95 -13.44
C THR A 206 -12.14 -6.77 -13.82
N TYR A 207 -11.70 -7.68 -12.94
CA TYR A 207 -10.58 -8.56 -13.17
C TYR A 207 -10.85 -9.50 -14.35
N TYR A 208 -9.87 -9.61 -15.24
CA TYR A 208 -9.90 -10.53 -16.36
C TYR A 208 -9.14 -11.81 -15.98
N SER A 209 -9.87 -12.92 -15.84
CA SER A 209 -9.30 -14.26 -15.63
C SER A 209 -9.21 -15.00 -16.95
N GLY A 210 -8.07 -14.87 -17.65
CA GLY A 210 -7.83 -15.55 -18.91
C GLY A 210 -6.41 -15.34 -19.43
N PRO A 211 -6.01 -16.01 -20.52
CA PRO A 211 -4.72 -15.78 -21.17
C PRO A 211 -4.58 -14.32 -21.60
N ILE A 212 -3.44 -13.71 -21.34
CA ILE A 212 -3.13 -12.33 -21.76
C ILE A 212 -2.09 -12.43 -22.88
N GLY A 213 -2.53 -12.10 -24.10
CA GLY A 213 -1.69 -12.06 -25.30
C GLY A 213 -1.73 -10.66 -25.92
N GLU A 214 -1.37 -10.56 -27.20
CA GLU A 214 -1.44 -9.27 -27.89
C GLU A 214 -2.85 -8.68 -27.90
N PRO A 215 -3.01 -7.34 -27.91
CA PRO A 215 -4.32 -6.68 -27.89
C PRO A 215 -5.31 -7.14 -28.97
N ASN A 216 -4.80 -7.52 -30.14
CA ASN A 216 -5.62 -8.03 -31.25
C ASN A 216 -6.11 -9.48 -31.02
N VAL A 217 -5.40 -10.26 -30.21
CA VAL A 217 -5.72 -11.66 -29.91
C VAL A 217 -6.61 -11.76 -28.69
N THR A 218 -6.35 -10.94 -27.66
CA THR A 218 -7.11 -10.95 -26.39
C THR A 218 -7.68 -9.56 -26.07
N PRO A 219 -8.57 -9.00 -26.91
CA PRO A 219 -9.06 -7.63 -26.75
C PRO A 219 -9.78 -7.40 -25.42
N ASN A 220 -10.40 -8.44 -24.85
CA ASN A 220 -11.09 -8.38 -23.56
C ASN A 220 -10.14 -8.21 -22.36
N ALA A 221 -8.83 -8.44 -22.53
CA ALA A 221 -7.82 -8.20 -21.50
C ALA A 221 -7.38 -6.72 -21.42
N TYR A 222 -7.86 -5.88 -22.35
CA TYR A 222 -7.46 -4.48 -22.47
C TYR A 222 -8.67 -3.53 -22.34
N TRP A 223 -8.41 -2.34 -21.81
CA TRP A 223 -9.27 -1.18 -22.02
C TRP A 223 -8.72 -0.35 -23.17
N TRP A 224 -9.61 0.23 -23.97
CA TRP A 224 -9.23 1.05 -25.12
C TRP A 224 -9.41 2.53 -24.78
N LEU A 225 -8.32 3.29 -24.86
CA LEU A 225 -8.32 4.74 -24.73
C LEU A 225 -8.01 5.35 -26.10
N GLY A 226 -9.05 5.59 -26.89
CA GLY A 226 -8.89 5.83 -28.32
C GLY A 226 -8.26 4.60 -28.99
N ASP A 227 -7.18 4.79 -29.74
CA ASP A 227 -6.46 3.71 -30.43
C ASP A 227 -5.43 2.99 -29.56
N ARG A 228 -5.31 3.36 -28.27
CA ARG A 228 -4.31 2.78 -27.37
C ARG A 228 -4.93 1.68 -26.50
N PRO A 229 -4.41 0.44 -26.57
CA PRO A 229 -4.77 -0.61 -25.64
C PRO A 229 -4.02 -0.43 -24.32
N ILE A 230 -4.74 -0.49 -23.20
CA ILE A 230 -4.20 -0.43 -21.85
C ILE A 230 -4.55 -1.73 -21.13
N SER A 231 -3.53 -2.43 -20.64
CA SER A 231 -3.67 -3.70 -19.94
C SER A 231 -4.54 -3.56 -18.69
N LYS A 232 -5.64 -4.33 -18.61
CA LYS A 232 -6.53 -4.31 -17.43
C LYS A 232 -5.78 -4.79 -16.20
N ILE A 233 -4.95 -5.83 -16.32
CA ILE A 233 -4.20 -6.38 -15.17
C ILE A 233 -3.24 -5.34 -14.61
N ASP A 234 -2.54 -4.58 -15.47
CA ASP A 234 -1.60 -3.57 -15.00
C ASP A 234 -2.31 -2.37 -14.37
N VAL A 235 -3.44 -1.94 -14.93
CA VAL A 235 -4.22 -0.88 -14.29
C VAL A 235 -4.77 -1.34 -12.95
N LEU A 236 -5.34 -2.54 -12.87
CA LEU A 236 -5.88 -3.07 -11.63
C LEU A 236 -4.79 -3.35 -10.58
N TYR A 237 -3.56 -3.61 -11.02
CA TYR A 237 -2.46 -3.92 -10.13
C TYR A 237 -1.65 -2.69 -9.69
N LEU A 238 -1.42 -1.71 -10.57
CA LEU A 238 -0.52 -0.57 -10.31
C LEU A 238 -1.27 0.72 -9.97
N SER A 239 -2.54 0.85 -10.35
CA SER A 239 -3.24 2.14 -10.20
C SER A 239 -3.54 2.47 -8.74
N THR A 240 -3.44 3.75 -8.42
CA THR A 240 -3.74 4.25 -7.08
C THR A 240 -5.17 3.94 -6.65
N PRO A 241 -6.23 4.16 -7.46
CA PRO A 241 -7.60 3.93 -7.04
C PRO A 241 -7.89 2.49 -6.60
N THR A 242 -7.26 1.52 -7.25
CA THR A 242 -7.45 0.09 -6.94
C THR A 242 -6.67 -0.31 -5.69
N ARG A 243 -5.47 0.26 -5.50
CA ARG A 243 -4.63 0.03 -4.30
C ARG A 243 -5.04 0.83 -3.08
N LEU A 244 -5.90 1.83 -3.23
CA LEU A 244 -6.53 2.50 -2.10
C LEU A 244 -7.33 1.52 -1.24
N GLY A 245 -7.81 0.39 -1.77
CA GLY A 245 -8.51 -0.64 -0.97
C GLY A 245 -7.77 -1.03 0.30
N GLY A 246 -6.55 -1.58 0.17
CA GLY A 246 -5.72 -1.95 1.33
C GLY A 246 -5.34 -0.78 2.22
N ILE A 247 -4.93 0.35 1.63
CA ILE A 247 -4.54 1.54 2.40
C ILE A 247 -5.72 2.07 3.24
N LEU A 248 -6.92 2.12 2.67
CA LEU A 248 -8.13 2.56 3.36
C LEU A 248 -8.56 1.54 4.42
N LEU A 249 -8.41 0.22 4.16
CA LEU A 249 -8.68 -0.81 5.16
C LEU A 249 -7.81 -0.61 6.41
N GLY A 250 -6.50 -0.40 6.24
CA GLY A 250 -5.59 -0.07 7.32
C GLY A 250 -5.93 1.25 8.02
N SER A 251 -6.33 2.26 7.25
CA SER A 251 -6.75 3.56 7.78
C SER A 251 -8.02 3.46 8.63
N ALA A 252 -9.02 2.73 8.18
CA ALA A 252 -10.24 2.44 8.94
C ALA A 252 -9.89 1.71 10.24
N PHE A 253 -9.00 0.72 10.17
CA PHE A 253 -8.55 -0.03 11.34
C PHE A 253 -7.85 0.87 12.36
N ALA A 254 -6.97 1.78 11.95
CA ALA A 254 -6.30 2.73 12.85
C ALA A 254 -7.25 3.66 13.62
N MET A 255 -8.41 3.99 13.03
CA MET A 255 -9.41 4.83 13.68
C MET A 255 -10.09 4.14 14.86
N VAL A 256 -10.27 2.82 14.79
CA VAL A 256 -10.96 2.00 15.80
C VAL A 256 -9.95 1.35 16.75
N TRP A 257 -8.87 0.80 16.21
CA TRP A 257 -7.86 0.03 16.92
C TRP A 257 -6.64 0.89 17.27
N ARG A 258 -6.78 1.62 18.38
CA ARG A 258 -5.72 2.52 18.91
C ARG A 258 -4.94 1.80 20.02
N PRO A 259 -3.64 1.52 19.85
CA PRO A 259 -2.86 0.75 20.82
C PRO A 259 -2.90 1.36 22.23
N PHE A 260 -2.87 2.70 22.34
CA PHE A 260 -2.88 3.40 23.64
C PHE A 260 -4.24 3.35 24.34
N ALA A 261 -5.33 3.23 23.59
CA ALA A 261 -6.66 3.08 24.15
C ALA A 261 -6.89 1.64 24.64
N ILE A 262 -6.34 0.65 23.93
CA ILE A 262 -6.50 -0.77 24.27
C ILE A 262 -5.72 -1.14 25.54
N GLY A 263 -4.54 -0.55 25.75
CA GLY A 263 -3.78 -0.73 27.00
C GLY A 263 -4.52 -0.30 28.27
N ARG A 264 -5.58 0.50 28.14
CA ARG A 264 -6.46 0.96 29.24
C ARG A 264 -7.84 0.29 29.25
N SER A 265 -8.12 -0.58 28.28
CA SER A 265 -9.40 -1.27 28.10
C SER A 265 -9.40 -2.63 28.79
N PRO A 266 -10.57 -3.20 29.17
CA PRO A 266 -10.68 -4.59 29.63
C PRO A 266 -10.09 -5.61 28.64
N LEU A 267 -9.92 -5.23 27.38
CA LEU A 267 -9.28 -6.04 26.35
C LEU A 267 -7.80 -6.37 26.65
N ARG A 268 -7.13 -5.64 27.55
CA ARG A 268 -5.76 -5.95 27.99
C ARG A 268 -5.63 -7.36 28.56
N SER A 269 -6.66 -7.89 29.23
CA SER A 269 -6.65 -9.25 29.77
C SER A 269 -6.75 -10.34 28.71
N LYS A 270 -7.12 -9.97 27.47
CA LYS A 270 -7.28 -10.90 26.33
C LYS A 270 -6.04 -11.01 25.45
N GLY A 271 -4.85 -10.64 25.95
CA GLY A 271 -3.59 -10.69 25.18
C GLY A 271 -3.36 -12.01 24.44
N ARG A 272 -3.51 -13.15 25.14
CA ARG A 272 -3.38 -14.49 24.53
C ARG A 272 -4.31 -14.74 23.34
N LEU A 273 -5.54 -14.21 23.39
CA LEU A 273 -6.48 -14.35 22.28
C LEU A 273 -5.97 -13.59 21.04
N PHE A 274 -5.42 -12.39 21.24
CA PHE A 274 -4.83 -11.61 20.15
C PHE A 274 -3.55 -12.26 19.62
N ASP A 275 -2.73 -12.87 20.46
CA ASP A 275 -1.54 -13.61 20.04
C ASP A 275 -1.92 -14.81 19.15
N VAL A 276 -2.93 -15.60 19.57
CA VAL A 276 -3.44 -16.72 18.77
C VAL A 276 -4.05 -16.24 17.45
N ALA A 277 -4.84 -15.16 17.47
CA ALA A 277 -5.40 -14.58 16.24
C ALA A 277 -4.30 -14.06 15.29
N ALA A 278 -3.25 -13.43 15.83
CA ALA A 278 -2.12 -12.94 15.05
C ALA A 278 -1.32 -14.10 14.42
N LEU A 279 -1.05 -15.16 15.18
CA LEU A 279 -0.42 -16.38 14.66
C LEU A 279 -1.28 -17.04 13.58
N GLY A 280 -2.60 -17.15 13.80
CA GLY A 280 -3.54 -17.66 12.80
C GLY A 280 -3.53 -16.83 11.52
N GLY A 281 -3.50 -15.49 11.64
CA GLY A 281 -3.39 -14.58 10.50
C GLY A 281 -2.08 -14.73 9.72
N LEU A 282 -0.95 -14.91 10.42
CA LEU A 282 0.35 -15.17 9.80
C LEU A 282 0.40 -16.51 9.07
N VAL A 283 -0.15 -17.56 9.66
CA VAL A 283 -0.27 -18.88 9.03
C VAL A 283 -1.16 -18.80 7.79
N LEU A 284 -2.30 -18.12 7.88
CA LEU A 284 -3.19 -17.90 6.75
C LEU A 284 -2.49 -17.13 5.63
N PHE A 285 -1.76 -16.05 5.96
CA PHE A 285 -0.99 -15.29 4.99
C PHE A 285 0.07 -16.16 4.30
N GLY A 286 0.84 -16.94 5.07
CA GLY A 286 1.82 -17.87 4.51
C GLY A 286 1.18 -18.92 3.60
N TRP A 287 0.04 -19.47 4.00
CA TRP A 287 -0.74 -20.40 3.18
C TRP A 287 -1.23 -19.74 1.89
N MET A 288 -1.77 -18.51 1.94
CA MET A 288 -2.18 -17.77 0.75
C MET A 288 -1.00 -17.48 -0.18
N CYS A 289 0.15 -17.10 0.36
CA CYS A 289 1.36 -16.88 -0.43
C CYS A 289 1.84 -18.15 -1.16
N TRP A 290 1.52 -19.32 -0.65
CA TRP A 290 1.85 -20.60 -1.30
C TRP A 290 0.81 -21.05 -2.34
N ASN A 291 -0.46 -20.66 -2.18
CA ASN A 291 -1.57 -21.21 -2.95
C ASN A 291 -2.19 -20.23 -3.97
N VAL A 292 -1.84 -18.95 -3.92
CA VAL A 292 -2.37 -17.92 -4.84
C VAL A 292 -1.37 -17.65 -5.95
N TYR A 293 -1.81 -17.68 -7.21
CA TYR A 293 -0.98 -17.43 -8.37
C TYR A 293 -1.43 -16.17 -9.10
N LEU A 294 -0.49 -15.27 -9.40
CA LEU A 294 -0.76 -14.09 -10.25
C LEU A 294 -0.78 -14.47 -11.75
N VAL A 295 0.05 -15.43 -12.14
CA VAL A 295 0.17 -16.00 -13.48
C VAL A 295 0.28 -17.52 -13.33
N CYS A 296 -0.44 -18.29 -14.16
CA CYS A 296 -0.38 -19.76 -14.09
C CYS A 296 1.03 -20.27 -14.44
N PRO A 297 1.55 -21.27 -13.69
CA PRO A 297 2.77 -21.97 -14.06
C PRO A 297 2.61 -22.62 -15.44
N ARG A 298 3.69 -22.69 -16.23
CA ARG A 298 3.70 -23.35 -17.56
C ARG A 298 3.69 -24.89 -17.48
N GLU A 299 3.56 -25.49 -16.31
CA GLU A 299 3.62 -26.95 -16.16
C GLU A 299 2.24 -27.65 -16.29
N PRO A 300 2.15 -28.81 -16.95
CA PRO A 300 0.88 -29.47 -17.25
C PRO A 300 0.18 -30.14 -16.04
N THR A 301 0.81 -30.19 -14.87
CA THR A 301 0.39 -31.07 -13.76
C THR A 301 -0.37 -30.36 -12.64
N HIS A 302 -0.40 -29.02 -12.63
CA HIS A 302 -1.13 -28.26 -11.63
C HIS A 302 -2.46 -27.75 -12.20
N SER A 303 -3.53 -28.52 -12.00
CA SER A 303 -4.90 -28.09 -12.28
C SER A 303 -5.25 -26.88 -11.42
N CYS A 304 -5.17 -25.69 -12.01
CA CYS A 304 -5.58 -24.46 -11.38
C CYS A 304 -7.11 -24.40 -11.34
N SER A 305 -7.71 -24.23 -10.16
CA SER A 305 -9.17 -24.13 -9.95
C SER A 305 -9.78 -22.82 -10.47
N VAL A 306 -9.13 -22.12 -11.40
CA VAL A 306 -9.70 -20.98 -12.12
C VAL A 306 -9.62 -21.32 -13.60
N VAL A 307 -10.78 -21.70 -14.14
CA VAL A 307 -11.10 -22.11 -15.51
C VAL A 307 -10.05 -21.71 -16.56
N VAL A 308 -9.27 -22.71 -17.01
CA VAL A 308 -8.49 -22.65 -18.25
C VAL A 308 -8.98 -23.77 -19.16
N SER A 309 -9.84 -23.43 -20.12
CA SER A 309 -10.07 -24.30 -21.27
C SER A 309 -8.92 -24.10 -22.25
N SER A 310 -8.21 -25.18 -22.54
CA SER A 310 -7.09 -25.27 -23.46
C SER A 310 -7.49 -24.86 -24.88
N CYS A 311 -6.81 -23.88 -25.49
CA CYS A 311 -6.77 -23.77 -26.95
C CYS A 311 -5.64 -24.67 -27.46
N SER A 312 -5.99 -25.89 -27.87
CA SER A 312 -5.12 -26.73 -28.67
C SER A 312 -4.98 -26.13 -30.07
N VAL A 313 -3.85 -25.50 -30.36
CA VAL A 313 -3.46 -25.20 -31.74
C VAL A 313 -2.99 -26.52 -32.35
N SER A 314 -3.82 -27.10 -33.22
CA SER A 314 -3.45 -28.21 -34.09
C SER A 314 -2.47 -27.70 -35.15
N PRO A 315 -1.37 -28.40 -35.44
CA PRO A 315 -0.55 -28.07 -36.60
C PRO A 315 -1.29 -28.54 -37.86
N ARG A 316 -1.43 -27.65 -38.83
CA ARG A 316 -1.48 -27.97 -40.26
C ARG A 316 -0.48 -27.08 -40.96
#